data_AF-A0A370GSU0-F1
#
_entry.id   AF-A0A370GSU0-F1
#
_cell.length_a   1.000
_cell.length_b   1.000
_cell.length_c   1.000
_cell.angle_alpha   90.00
_cell.angle_beta   90.00
_cell.angle_gamma   90.00
#
_symmetry.space_group_name_H-M   'P 1'
#
loop_
_entity.id
_entity.type
_entity.pdbx_description
1 polymer ?
#
loop_
_entity_poly.entity_id
_entity_poly.type
_entity_poly.pdbx_seq_one_letter_code
_entity_poly.pdbx_strand_id
1 'polypeptide(L)'
;MSQRYNLWSFYLSLLSLLFLLSLIYSDWSIAPPYIFWFISVISFILGIIGFKDKTSRRSRFRSWFTVILSLMLSGIFFLGVIRFLFISEELIKTAVSPDDNYKVEFYLINGGAATSFSVLGKLDGPLWLKKTIYYQSPMDHADVKWVDNHTISINNQILNIKEGDTYSH
;
A
#
# COMPACT_ATOMS: atom_id res chain seq x y z
N MET A 1 15.37 -19.19 -24.86
CA MET A 1 14.67 -19.03 -23.55
C MET A 1 15.13 -17.78 -22.79
N SER A 2 16.43 -17.55 -22.61
CA SER A 2 16.99 -16.39 -21.88
C SER A 2 16.46 -15.02 -22.35
N GLN A 3 16.28 -14.82 -23.66
CA GLN A 3 15.73 -13.58 -24.23
C GLN A 3 14.30 -13.27 -23.74
N ARG A 4 13.45 -14.30 -23.62
CA ARG A 4 12.08 -14.12 -23.13
C ARG A 4 12.11 -13.71 -21.67
N TYR A 5 12.89 -14.39 -20.83
CA TYR A 5 13.02 -14.04 -19.42
C TYR A 5 13.52 -12.61 -19.21
N ASN A 6 14.50 -12.17 -20.00
CA ASN A 6 15.02 -10.80 -19.95
C ASN A 6 13.94 -9.75 -20.32
N LEU A 7 13.06 -10.05 -21.29
CA LEU A 7 11.91 -9.20 -21.60
C LEU A 7 10.88 -9.19 -20.47
N TRP A 8 10.46 -10.37 -19.99
CA TRP A 8 9.48 -10.50 -18.92
C TRP A 8 9.93 -9.80 -17.64
N SER A 9 11.19 -9.99 -17.22
CA SER A 9 11.76 -9.31 -16.06
C SER A 9 11.77 -7.79 -16.22
N PHE A 10 12.03 -7.28 -17.42
CA PHE A 10 12.04 -5.84 -17.67
C PHE A 10 10.63 -5.24 -17.60
N TYR A 11 9.62 -5.91 -18.15
CA TYR A 11 8.24 -5.43 -18.06
C TYR A 11 7.70 -5.53 -16.63
N LEU A 12 8.04 -6.60 -15.90
CA LEU A 12 7.67 -6.76 -14.49
C LEU A 12 8.28 -5.66 -13.61
N SER A 13 9.55 -5.32 -13.82
CA SER A 13 10.21 -4.24 -13.06
C SER A 13 9.62 -2.86 -13.40
N LEU A 14 9.28 -2.61 -14.67
CA LEU A 14 8.63 -1.36 -15.08
C LEU A 14 7.22 -1.24 -14.49
N LEU A 15 6.43 -2.33 -14.51
CA LEU A 15 5.11 -2.38 -13.88
C LEU A 15 5.21 -2.10 -12.37
N SER A 16 6.20 -2.71 -11.72
CA SER A 16 6.45 -2.51 -10.28
C SER A 16 6.84 -1.06 -9.96
N LEU A 17 7.62 -0.42 -10.84
CA LEU A 17 7.99 0.99 -10.73
C LEU A 17 6.79 1.92 -10.92
N LEU A 18 5.98 1.71 -11.97
CA LEU A 18 4.77 2.49 -12.20
C LEU A 18 3.83 2.42 -10.99
N PHE A 19 3.74 1.23 -10.41
CA PHE A 19 2.92 1.02 -9.24
C PHE A 19 3.48 1.70 -7.98
N LEU A 20 4.79 1.65 -7.75
CA LEU A 20 5.44 2.44 -6.70
C LEU A 20 5.17 3.95 -6.87
N LEU A 21 5.26 4.46 -8.09
CA LEU A 21 4.93 5.86 -8.38
C LEU A 21 3.46 6.16 -8.06
N SER A 22 2.55 5.26 -8.43
CA SER A 22 1.12 5.44 -8.11
C SER A 22 0.87 5.53 -6.59
N LEU A 23 1.60 4.77 -5.78
CA LEU A 23 1.51 4.83 -4.32
C LEU A 23 2.02 6.14 -3.73
N ILE A 24 3.02 6.77 -4.36
CA ILE A 24 3.58 8.05 -3.90
C ILE A 24 2.58 9.19 -4.17
N TYR A 25 1.84 9.13 -5.27
CA TYR A 25 0.88 10.18 -5.66
C TYR A 25 -0.54 9.95 -5.15
N SER A 26 -0.80 8.81 -4.52
CA SER A 26 -2.14 8.37 -4.13
C SER A 26 -2.24 8.26 -2.62
N ASP A 27 -3.32 8.79 -2.03
CA ASP A 27 -3.64 8.60 -0.61
C ASP A 27 -4.02 7.15 -0.27
N TRP A 28 -4.05 6.28 -1.28
CA TRP A 28 -4.40 4.88 -1.14
C TRP A 28 -3.19 4.05 -0.69
N SER A 29 -3.37 3.36 0.43
CA SER A 29 -2.48 2.31 0.89
C SER A 29 -2.94 0.94 0.36
N ILE A 30 -2.01 0.00 0.25
CA ILE A 30 -2.33 -1.38 -0.14
C ILE A 30 -2.21 -2.29 1.06
N ALA A 31 -3.23 -3.11 1.23
CA ALA A 31 -3.19 -4.23 2.14
C ALA A 31 -3.55 -5.50 1.35
N PRO A 32 -2.64 -6.48 1.20
CA PRO A 32 -1.37 -6.66 1.93
C PRO A 32 -0.11 -6.15 1.17
N PRO A 33 0.89 -5.58 1.87
CA PRO A 33 2.07 -4.98 1.24
C PRO A 33 3.08 -5.99 0.67
N TYR A 34 2.99 -7.27 1.05
CA TYR A 34 3.94 -8.31 0.61
C TYR A 34 3.79 -8.72 -0.86
N ILE A 35 2.64 -8.46 -1.50
CA ILE A 35 2.38 -8.89 -2.89
C ILE A 35 3.43 -8.29 -3.84
N PHE A 36 3.68 -6.99 -3.76
CA PHE A 36 4.63 -6.29 -4.63
C PHE A 36 6.08 -6.61 -4.29
N TRP A 37 6.36 -6.92 -3.02
CA TRP A 37 7.64 -7.47 -2.64
C TRP A 37 7.90 -8.80 -3.37
N PHE A 38 6.96 -9.76 -3.35
CA PHE A 38 7.11 -11.01 -4.08
C PHE A 38 7.27 -10.80 -5.60
N ILE A 39 6.48 -9.90 -6.20
CA ILE A 39 6.59 -9.58 -7.64
C ILE A 39 7.99 -9.05 -7.98
N SER A 40 8.53 -8.14 -7.17
CA SER A 40 9.87 -7.58 -7.39
C SER A 40 10.99 -8.62 -7.21
N VAL A 41 10.86 -9.54 -6.25
CA VAL A 41 11.79 -10.67 -6.06
C VAL A 41 11.74 -11.63 -7.25
N ILE A 42 10.54 -11.98 -7.74
CA ILE A 42 10.39 -12.80 -8.95
C ILE A 42 11.04 -12.09 -10.15
N SER A 43 10.80 -10.79 -10.31
CA SER A 43 11.42 -9.99 -11.36
C SER A 43 12.96 -10.00 -11.28
N PHE A 44 13.51 -9.95 -10.07
CA PHE A 44 14.95 -10.04 -9.84
C PHE A 44 15.51 -11.40 -10.26
N ILE A 45 14.90 -12.51 -9.80
CA ILE A 45 15.29 -13.87 -10.16
C ILE A 45 15.26 -14.07 -11.67
N LEU A 46 14.16 -13.65 -12.33
CA LEU A 46 14.04 -13.71 -13.79
C LEU A 46 15.10 -12.84 -14.50
N GLY A 47 15.45 -11.68 -13.92
CA GLY A 47 16.51 -10.81 -14.41
C GLY A 47 17.88 -11.48 -14.38
N ILE A 48 18.22 -12.21 -13.30
CA ILE A 48 19.46 -12.98 -13.19
C ILE A 48 19.50 -14.12 -14.22
N ILE A 49 18.40 -14.87 -14.39
CA ILE A 49 18.30 -15.93 -15.41
C ILE A 49 18.42 -15.33 -16.82
N GLY A 50 17.78 -14.19 -17.05
CA GLY A 50 17.79 -13.43 -18.31
C GLY A 50 19.16 -12.81 -18.65
N PHE A 51 20.06 -12.69 -17.67
CA PHE A 51 21.42 -12.16 -17.85
C PHE A 51 22.29 -13.01 -18.77
N LYS A 52 21.94 -14.29 -18.95
CA LYS A 52 22.58 -15.19 -19.93
C LYS A 52 22.31 -14.77 -21.38
N ASP A 53 21.40 -13.82 -21.63
CA ASP A 53 21.10 -13.31 -22.97
C ASP A 53 22.22 -12.38 -23.50
N LYS A 54 23.00 -12.89 -24.45
CA LYS A 54 24.07 -12.14 -25.16
C LYS A 54 23.68 -11.74 -26.59
N THR A 55 22.41 -11.85 -26.96
CA THR A 55 21.92 -11.64 -28.34
C THR A 55 22.27 -10.27 -28.93
N SER A 56 22.27 -9.20 -28.13
CA SER A 56 22.55 -7.84 -28.60
C SER A 56 23.15 -6.96 -27.52
N ARG A 57 23.73 -5.82 -27.91
CA ARG A 57 24.19 -4.80 -26.94
C ARG A 57 23.03 -4.21 -26.13
N ARG A 58 21.86 -4.06 -26.76
CA ARG A 58 20.62 -3.56 -26.11
C ARG A 58 20.08 -4.54 -25.06
N SER A 59 20.08 -5.85 -25.34
CA SER A 59 19.61 -6.86 -24.36
C SER A 59 20.54 -6.96 -23.15
N ARG A 60 21.85 -6.77 -23.33
CA ARG A 60 22.81 -6.68 -22.24
C ARG A 60 22.57 -5.46 -21.35
N PHE A 61 22.41 -4.27 -21.93
CA PHE A 61 22.09 -3.06 -21.18
C PHE A 61 20.77 -3.20 -20.41
N ARG A 62 19.72 -3.69 -21.09
CA ARG A 62 18.41 -3.96 -20.47
C ARG A 62 18.53 -4.92 -19.30
N SER A 63 19.35 -5.97 -19.42
CA SER A 63 19.54 -6.93 -18.33
C SER A 63 20.18 -6.29 -17.10
N TRP A 64 21.26 -5.54 -17.29
CA TRP A 64 21.93 -4.81 -16.21
C TRP A 64 20.96 -3.83 -15.52
N PHE A 65 20.26 -3.04 -16.31
CA PHE A 65 19.26 -2.10 -15.80
C PHE A 65 18.16 -2.81 -15.02
N THR A 66 17.64 -3.93 -15.54
CA THR A 66 16.56 -4.71 -14.88
C THR A 66 17.01 -5.28 -13.54
N VAL A 67 18.21 -5.85 -13.46
CA VAL A 67 18.74 -6.44 -12.22
C VAL A 67 18.93 -5.36 -11.15
N ILE A 68 19.51 -4.21 -11.51
CA ILE A 68 19.69 -3.09 -10.58
C ILE A 68 18.33 -2.54 -10.12
N LEU A 69 17.41 -2.28 -11.06
CA LEU A 69 16.10 -1.72 -10.75
C LEU A 69 15.27 -2.67 -9.86
N SER A 70 15.22 -3.96 -10.19
CA SER A 70 14.45 -4.94 -9.40
C SER A 70 15.02 -5.15 -8.01
N LEU A 71 16.35 -5.09 -7.83
CA LEU A 71 16.98 -5.14 -6.51
C LEU A 71 16.59 -3.92 -5.65
N MET A 72 16.65 -2.70 -6.21
CA MET A 72 16.23 -1.48 -5.51
C MET A 72 14.76 -1.52 -5.13
N LEU A 73 13.88 -1.90 -6.08
CA LEU A 73 12.44 -2.03 -5.83
C LEU A 73 12.15 -3.07 -4.75
N SER A 74 12.83 -4.22 -4.78
CA SER A 74 12.68 -5.25 -3.75
C SER A 74 13.06 -4.73 -2.37
N GLY A 75 14.12 -3.93 -2.25
CA GLY A 75 14.49 -3.29 -0.99
C GLY A 75 13.42 -2.31 -0.49
N ILE A 76 12.89 -1.47 -1.37
CA ILE A 76 11.83 -0.50 -1.03
C ILE A 76 10.55 -1.21 -0.56
N PHE A 77 10.08 -2.21 -1.31
CA PHE A 77 8.89 -2.96 -0.91
C PHE A 77 9.11 -3.76 0.37
N PHE A 78 10.33 -4.26 0.60
CA PHE A 78 10.69 -4.95 1.84
C PHE A 78 10.58 -4.02 3.07
N LEU A 79 10.98 -2.75 2.96
CA LEU A 79 10.76 -1.77 4.03
C LEU A 79 9.26 -1.60 4.33
N GLY A 80 8.40 -1.63 3.30
CA GLY A 80 6.94 -1.63 3.47
C GLY A 80 6.42 -2.87 4.22
N VAL A 81 6.98 -4.05 3.94
CA VAL A 81 6.66 -5.29 4.67
C VAL A 81 7.11 -5.20 6.13
N ILE A 82 8.33 -4.71 6.39
CA ILE A 82 8.82 -4.48 7.76
C ILE A 82 7.86 -3.54 8.50
N ARG A 83 7.51 -2.39 7.91
CA ARG A 83 6.55 -1.45 8.53
C ARG A 83 5.26 -2.17 8.92
N PHE A 84 4.72 -2.99 8.03
CA PHE A 84 3.48 -3.72 8.28
C PHE A 84 3.59 -4.80 9.37
N LEU A 85 4.76 -5.45 9.50
CA LEU A 85 4.98 -6.47 10.54
C LEU A 85 5.20 -5.86 11.93
N PHE A 86 5.80 -4.67 12.01
CA PHE A 86 6.15 -4.03 13.28
C PHE A 86 5.10 -3.05 13.80
N ILE A 87 4.31 -2.42 12.93
CA ILE A 87 3.19 -1.58 13.36
C ILE A 87 2.02 -2.49 13.71
N SER A 88 1.70 -2.58 14.99
CA SER A 88 0.49 -3.26 15.46
C SER A 88 -0.72 -2.37 15.21
N GLU A 89 -1.48 -2.69 14.18
CA GLU A 89 -2.80 -2.13 13.92
C GLU A 89 -3.86 -3.13 14.42
N GLU A 90 -4.54 -2.79 15.50
CA GLU A 90 -5.62 -3.62 16.04
C GLU A 90 -6.97 -3.10 15.52
N LEU A 91 -7.71 -3.93 14.79
CA LEU A 91 -9.05 -3.56 14.32
C LEU A 91 -9.99 -3.44 15.52
N ILE A 92 -10.46 -2.22 15.80
CA ILE A 92 -11.36 -1.93 16.93
C ILE A 92 -12.82 -1.80 16.52
N LYS A 93 -13.10 -1.34 15.29
CA LYS A 93 -14.48 -1.12 14.82
C LYS A 93 -14.57 -1.16 13.30
N THR A 94 -15.70 -1.61 12.79
CA THR A 94 -16.07 -1.49 11.37
C THR A 94 -17.41 -0.79 11.30
N ALA A 95 -17.53 0.20 10.41
CA ALA A 95 -18.75 0.95 10.17
C ALA A 95 -19.10 0.86 8.68
N VAL A 96 -20.33 0.45 8.38
CA VAL A 96 -20.87 0.38 7.02
C VAL A 96 -21.94 1.45 6.87
N SER A 97 -21.96 2.15 5.73
CA SER A 97 -22.94 3.19 5.46
C SER A 97 -24.36 2.62 5.42
N PRO A 98 -25.40 3.43 5.71
CA PRO A 98 -26.79 2.98 5.68
C PRO A 98 -27.25 2.34 4.36
N ASP A 99 -26.59 2.66 3.25
CA ASP A 99 -26.86 2.15 1.91
C ASP A 99 -25.85 1.08 1.44
N ASP A 100 -24.98 0.60 2.33
CA ASP A 100 -23.94 -0.40 2.09
C ASP A 100 -22.88 -0.02 1.03
N ASN A 101 -22.85 1.23 0.57
CA ASN A 101 -21.90 1.69 -0.45
C ASN A 101 -20.50 2.00 0.10
N TYR A 102 -20.38 2.34 1.39
CA TYR A 102 -19.11 2.68 2.02
C TYR A 102 -18.86 1.82 3.24
N LYS A 103 -17.62 1.33 3.38
CA LYS A 103 -17.16 0.61 4.55
C LYS A 103 -15.89 1.25 5.09
N VAL A 104 -15.90 1.60 6.36
CA VAL A 104 -14.76 2.20 7.06
C VAL A 104 -14.35 1.29 8.22
N GLU A 105 -13.08 0.92 8.23
CA GLU A 105 -12.46 0.13 9.29
C GLU A 105 -11.58 1.03 10.15
N PHE A 106 -11.75 0.92 11.46
CA PHE A 106 -11.02 1.70 12.46
C PHE A 106 -10.02 0.81 13.19
N TYR A 107 -8.79 1.28 13.24
CA TYR A 107 -7.66 0.60 13.82
C TYR A 107 -7.09 1.43 14.97
N LEU A 108 -6.79 0.77 16.07
CA LEU A 108 -5.97 1.30 17.14
C LEU A 108 -4.50 1.01 16.83
N ILE A 109 -3.69 2.04 16.82
CA ILE A 109 -2.25 1.94 16.58
C ILE A 109 -1.54 2.15 17.91
N ASN A 110 -0.69 1.18 18.26
CA ASN A 110 0.23 1.30 19.38
C ASN A 110 1.65 1.53 18.85
N GLY A 111 2.21 2.72 19.10
CA GLY A 111 3.58 3.06 18.72
C GLY A 111 4.67 2.46 19.63
N GLY A 112 4.28 1.75 20.71
CA GLY A 112 5.17 1.16 21.70
C GLY A 112 5.00 1.75 23.12
N ALA A 113 5.86 1.32 24.04
CA ALA A 113 5.73 1.58 25.48
C ALA A 113 5.76 3.06 25.91
N ALA A 114 6.29 3.96 25.08
CA ALA A 114 6.44 5.38 25.40
C ALA A 114 5.56 6.30 24.54
N THR A 115 4.70 5.74 23.68
CA THR A 115 3.85 6.50 22.76
C THR A 115 2.39 6.31 23.12
N SER A 116 1.60 7.38 23.03
CA SER A 116 0.14 7.29 23.14
C SER A 116 -0.44 6.46 22.01
N PHE A 117 -1.61 5.88 22.25
CA PHE A 117 -2.40 5.26 21.20
C PHE A 117 -2.88 6.32 20.18
N SER A 118 -3.08 5.86 18.94
CA SER A 118 -3.69 6.64 17.88
C SER A 118 -4.83 5.85 17.24
N VAL A 119 -5.84 6.54 16.73
CA VAL A 119 -6.92 5.92 15.96
C VAL A 119 -6.77 6.25 14.49
N LEU A 120 -6.87 5.23 13.65
CA LEU A 120 -6.77 5.31 12.19
C LEU A 120 -8.05 4.78 11.54
N GLY A 121 -8.73 5.60 10.75
CA GLY A 121 -9.88 5.21 9.94
C GLY A 121 -9.47 5.00 8.48
N LYS A 122 -9.67 3.78 7.98
CA LYS A 122 -9.40 3.38 6.59
C LYS A 122 -10.71 3.10 5.87
N LEU A 123 -10.96 3.82 4.79
CA LEU A 123 -12.04 3.54 3.84
C LEU A 123 -11.63 2.37 2.95
N ASP A 124 -12.49 1.35 2.88
CA ASP A 124 -12.34 0.25 1.92
C ASP A 124 -12.61 0.73 0.51
N GLY A 125 -11.64 0.49 -0.38
CA GLY A 125 -11.76 0.78 -1.80
C GLY A 125 -11.84 -0.47 -2.66
N PRO A 126 -11.76 -0.30 -3.99
CA PRO A 126 -11.75 -1.42 -4.91
C PRO A 126 -10.50 -2.29 -4.71
N LEU A 127 -10.69 -3.62 -4.82
CA LEU A 127 -9.65 -4.65 -4.72
C LEU A 127 -8.96 -4.70 -3.35
N TRP A 128 -7.73 -4.20 -3.26
CA TRP A 128 -6.84 -4.28 -2.10
C TRP A 128 -6.41 -2.88 -1.60
N LEU A 129 -7.10 -1.85 -2.08
CA LEU A 129 -6.79 -0.46 -1.78
C LEU A 129 -7.61 -0.01 -0.58
N LYS A 130 -6.94 0.63 0.37
CA LYS A 130 -7.54 1.27 1.54
C LYS A 130 -7.06 2.72 1.62
N LYS A 131 -7.98 3.67 1.69
CA LYS A 131 -7.65 5.10 1.82
C LYS A 131 -7.72 5.48 3.30
N THR A 132 -6.67 6.08 3.84
CA THR A 132 -6.76 6.69 5.17
C THR A 132 -7.60 7.96 5.07
N ILE A 133 -8.68 8.02 5.82
CA ILE A 133 -9.59 9.18 5.86
C ILE A 133 -9.59 9.88 7.22
N TYR A 134 -9.13 9.18 8.27
CA TYR A 134 -9.10 9.72 9.62
C TYR A 134 -7.84 9.25 10.34
N TYR A 135 -7.13 10.17 10.98
CA TYR A 135 -6.05 9.90 11.91
C TYR A 135 -6.17 10.87 13.07
N GLN A 136 -6.19 10.36 14.29
CA GLN A 136 -6.15 11.20 15.49
C GLN A 136 -5.20 10.63 16.53
N SER A 137 -4.29 11.48 17.02
CA SER A 137 -3.35 11.19 18.10
C SER A 137 -3.26 12.38 19.06
N PRO A 138 -3.23 12.16 20.39
CA PRO A 138 -3.50 10.91 21.09
C PRO A 138 -5.00 10.56 21.06
N MET A 139 -5.35 9.31 20.77
CA MET A 139 -6.73 8.82 20.83
C MET A 139 -6.74 7.30 21.00
N ASP A 140 -7.59 6.79 21.89
CA ASP A 140 -7.68 5.36 22.23
C ASP A 140 -9.03 4.72 21.89
N HIS A 141 -10.01 5.50 21.40
CA HIS A 141 -11.35 5.02 21.05
C HIS A 141 -11.89 5.67 19.77
N ALA A 142 -12.88 4.98 19.16
CA ALA A 142 -13.54 5.43 17.94
C ALA A 142 -15.07 5.46 18.12
N ASP A 143 -15.60 6.63 18.49
CA ASP A 143 -17.02 6.92 18.47
C ASP A 143 -17.47 7.31 17.07
N VAL A 144 -18.15 6.36 16.42
CA VAL A 144 -18.49 6.42 15.00
C VAL A 144 -19.99 6.33 14.82
N LYS A 145 -20.55 7.28 14.06
CA LYS A 145 -21.97 7.32 13.66
C LYS A 145 -22.08 7.84 12.23
N TRP A 146 -22.88 7.18 11.41
CA TRP A 146 -23.27 7.73 10.11
C TRP A 146 -24.32 8.81 10.31
N VAL A 147 -24.10 9.99 9.72
CA VAL A 147 -25.06 11.11 9.73
C VAL A 147 -26.04 10.96 8.58
N ASP A 148 -25.54 10.50 7.42
CA ASP A 148 -26.30 10.13 6.23
C ASP A 148 -25.54 9.03 5.46
N ASN A 149 -25.90 8.76 4.20
CA ASN A 149 -25.32 7.69 3.38
C ASN A 149 -23.83 7.89 3.03
N HIS A 150 -23.33 9.13 3.04
CA HIS A 150 -21.98 9.48 2.61
C HIS A 150 -21.21 10.32 3.63
N THR A 151 -21.85 10.71 4.73
CA THR A 151 -21.28 11.55 5.78
C THR A 151 -21.16 10.76 7.07
N ILE A 152 -19.94 10.67 7.60
CA ILE A 152 -19.62 9.96 8.83
C ILE A 152 -19.13 10.93 9.91
N SER A 153 -19.59 10.74 11.14
CA SER A 153 -19.08 11.42 12.32
C SER A 153 -18.17 10.46 13.09
N ILE A 154 -16.92 10.88 13.32
CA ILE A 154 -15.88 10.12 14.03
C ILE A 154 -15.33 11.02 15.14
N ASN A 155 -15.53 10.68 16.41
CA ASN A 155 -15.08 11.47 17.57
C ASN A 155 -15.41 12.98 17.44
N ASN A 156 -16.67 13.26 17.10
CA ASN A 156 -17.22 14.60 16.84
C ASN A 156 -16.68 15.34 15.60
N GLN A 157 -15.82 14.70 14.78
CA GLN A 157 -15.41 15.21 13.47
C GLN A 157 -16.33 14.66 12.39
N ILE A 158 -16.86 15.54 11.52
CA ILE A 158 -17.77 15.17 10.44
C ILE A 158 -16.97 15.16 9.13
N LEU A 159 -16.99 14.03 8.42
CA LEU A 159 -16.31 13.85 7.14
C LEU A 159 -17.32 13.43 6.07
N ASN A 160 -17.30 14.13 4.94
CA ASN A 160 -18.02 13.71 3.75
C ASN A 160 -17.12 12.80 2.89
N ILE A 161 -17.42 11.51 2.88
CA ILE A 161 -16.67 10.48 2.16
C ILE A 161 -16.74 10.69 0.66
N LYS A 162 -17.87 11.19 0.15
CA LYS A 162 -18.09 11.39 -1.28
C LYS A 162 -17.28 12.55 -1.84
N GLU A 163 -17.15 13.64 -1.08
CA GLU A 163 -16.30 14.78 -1.44
C GLU A 163 -14.81 14.50 -1.22
N GLY A 164 -14.50 13.39 -0.51
CA GLY A 164 -13.13 12.94 -0.29
C GLY A 164 -12.45 13.58 0.93
N ASP A 165 -13.25 14.08 1.88
CA ASP A 165 -12.76 14.71 3.11
C ASP A 165 -11.84 13.76 3.90
N THR A 166 -10.79 14.35 4.47
CA THR A 166 -9.87 13.65 5.36
C THR A 166 -9.59 14.49 6.60
N TYR A 167 -9.31 13.83 7.71
CA TYR A 167 -8.92 14.47 8.96
C TYR A 167 -7.65 13.83 9.52
N SER A 168 -6.68 14.65 9.88
CA SER A 168 -5.44 14.21 10.51
C SER A 168 -5.03 15.21 11.58
N HIS A 169 -4.97 14.78 12.84
CA HIS A 169 -4.54 15.58 13.98
C HIS A 169 -3.70 14.76 14.97
#